data_AF-A0A7C6M9I9-F1
#
_entry.id   AF-A0A7C6M9I9-F1
#
_cell.length_a   1.000
_cell.length_b   1.000
_cell.length_c   1.000
_cell.angle_alpha   90.00
_cell.angle_beta   90.00
_cell.angle_gamma   90.00
#
_symmetry.space_group_name_H-M   'P 1'
#
loop_
_entity.id
_entity.type
_entity.pdbx_description
1 polymer ?
#
loop_
_entity_poly.entity_id
_entity_poly.type
_entity_poly.pdbx_seq_one_letter_code
_entity_poly.pdbx_strand_id
1 'polypeptide(L)'
;MSRNYSLTFSSKDVTISCIAIILIVALIISSNIFMHNYQSGSKVVNVYINRKLYDEYSIYLDDLKENEEKTIILKKEKHQVLLDDMEIKVNKNKGIKITKETSPRNICSQQPWINTPGVPLVCLPNQVYVVIESTSIDEPIPLE
;
A
#
# COMPACT_ATOMS: atom_id res chain seq x y z
N MET A 1 -46.34 -26.00 30.68
CA MET A 1 -45.39 -26.34 31.77
C MET A 1 -44.22 -25.37 31.70
N SER A 2 -44.29 -24.24 32.42
CA SER A 2 -43.17 -23.29 32.50
C SER A 2 -42.24 -23.74 33.61
N ARG A 3 -41.01 -24.12 33.27
CA ARG A 3 -39.96 -24.34 34.27
C ARG A 3 -39.55 -22.97 34.80
N ASN A 4 -39.96 -22.67 36.03
CA ASN A 4 -39.49 -21.49 36.76
C ASN A 4 -38.07 -21.80 37.26
N TYR A 5 -37.06 -21.35 36.52
CA TYR A 5 -35.67 -21.43 36.98
C TYR A 5 -35.46 -20.33 38.03
N SER A 6 -35.47 -20.66 39.32
CA SER A 6 -35.06 -19.71 40.36
C SER A 6 -33.53 -19.66 40.41
N LEU A 7 -32.93 -18.64 39.81
CA LEU A 7 -31.51 -18.36 39.94
C LEU A 7 -31.26 -17.74 41.31
N THR A 8 -30.90 -18.55 42.31
CA THR A 8 -30.34 -18.04 43.57
C THR A 8 -28.89 -17.65 43.29
N PHE A 9 -28.69 -16.42 42.87
CA PHE A 9 -27.40 -15.89 42.42
C PHE A 9 -26.40 -15.85 43.59
N SER A 10 -25.43 -16.75 43.59
CA SER A 10 -24.32 -16.70 44.55
C SER A 10 -23.27 -15.70 44.05
N SER A 11 -22.54 -15.04 44.95
CA SER A 11 -21.45 -14.11 44.59
C SER A 11 -20.42 -14.73 43.64
N LYS A 12 -20.30 -16.06 43.63
CA LYS A 12 -19.40 -16.82 42.75
C LYS A 12 -19.94 -16.99 41.31
N ASP A 13 -21.25 -17.01 41.12
CA ASP A 13 -21.86 -17.12 39.79
C ASP A 13 -21.73 -15.81 39.01
N VAL A 14 -21.75 -14.69 39.74
CA VAL A 14 -21.49 -13.33 39.21
C VAL A 14 -20.07 -13.21 38.70
N THR A 15 -19.10 -13.66 39.50
CA THR A 15 -17.69 -13.54 39.13
C THR A 15 -17.36 -14.43 37.92
N ILE A 16 -17.92 -15.64 37.84
CA ILE A 16 -17.75 -16.53 36.68
C ILE A 16 -18.36 -15.88 35.42
N SER A 17 -19.56 -15.31 35.50
CA SER A 17 -20.18 -14.63 34.35
C SER A 17 -19.36 -13.42 33.88
N CYS A 18 -18.81 -12.62 34.80
CA CYS A 18 -17.97 -11.47 34.45
C CYS A 18 -16.66 -11.91 33.77
N ILE A 19 -16.01 -12.96 34.26
CA ILE A 19 -14.79 -13.51 33.65
C ILE A 19 -15.07 -14.00 32.23
N ALA A 20 -16.18 -14.70 32.00
CA ALA A 20 -16.56 -15.17 30.69
C ALA A 20 -16.79 -14.02 29.69
N ILE A 21 -17.45 -12.94 30.13
CA ILE A 21 -17.66 -11.75 29.30
C ILE A 21 -16.33 -11.07 28.95
N ILE A 22 -15.43 -10.92 29.93
CA ILE A 22 -14.10 -10.32 29.70
C ILE A 22 -13.30 -11.14 28.67
N LEU A 23 -13.35 -12.47 28.74
CA LEU A 23 -12.67 -13.35 27.79
C LEU A 23 -13.24 -13.21 26.37
N ILE A 24 -14.57 -13.12 26.23
CA ILE A 24 -15.21 -12.91 24.92
C ILE A 24 -14.80 -11.55 24.32
N VAL A 25 -14.78 -10.48 25.13
CA VAL A 25 -14.35 -9.15 24.69
C VAL A 25 -12.87 -9.17 24.28
N ALA A 26 -12.01 -9.83 25.04
CA ALA A 26 -10.60 -9.97 24.71
C ALA A 26 -10.37 -10.71 23.38
N LEU A 27 -11.16 -11.75 23.09
CA LEU A 27 -11.09 -12.49 21.81
C LEU A 27 -11.51 -11.62 20.61
N ILE A 28 -12.52 -10.77 20.78
CA ILE A 28 -12.95 -9.85 19.71
C ILE A 28 -11.87 -8.79 19.45
N ILE A 29 -11.23 -8.26 20.50
CA ILE A 29 -10.16 -7.29 20.35
C ILE A 29 -8.93 -7.93 19.67
N SER A 30 -8.54 -9.13 20.09
CA SER A 30 -7.38 -9.82 19.52
C SER A 30 -7.60 -10.21 18.06
N SER A 31 -8.81 -10.62 17.67
CA SER A 31 -9.13 -10.94 16.27
C SER A 31 -9.06 -9.72 15.36
N ASN A 32 -9.51 -8.55 15.83
CA ASN A 32 -9.44 -7.31 15.06
C ASN A 32 -7.98 -6.85 14.85
N ILE A 33 -7.15 -6.92 15.90
CA ILE A 33 -5.72 -6.60 15.81
C ILE A 33 -5.02 -7.59 14.86
N PHE A 34 -5.32 -8.88 14.97
CA PHE A 34 -4.71 -9.90 14.12
C PHE A 34 -5.09 -9.74 12.64
N MET A 35 -6.36 -9.47 12.33
CA MET A 35 -6.82 -9.25 10.95
C MET A 35 -6.18 -8.01 10.31
N HIS A 36 -5.96 -6.94 11.08
CA HIS A 36 -5.21 -5.76 10.60
C HIS A 36 -3.76 -6.11 10.22
N ASN A 37 -3.13 -7.05 10.92
CA ASN A 37 -1.75 -7.45 10.66
C ASN A 37 -1.61 -8.54 9.59
N TYR A 38 -2.69 -9.22 9.20
CA TYR A 38 -2.65 -10.35 8.26
C TYR A 38 -2.90 -9.94 6.81
N GLN A 39 -3.59 -8.82 6.57
CA GLN A 39 -3.68 -8.24 5.22
C GLN A 39 -2.50 -7.31 4.98
N SER A 40 -1.42 -7.81 4.38
CA SER A 40 -0.57 -6.98 3.52
C SER A 40 0.36 -7.86 2.71
N GLY A 41 -0.05 -8.19 1.48
CA GLY A 41 0.95 -8.24 0.41
C GLY A 41 1.52 -6.82 0.31
N SER A 42 2.83 -6.66 0.42
CA SER A 42 3.40 -5.31 0.45
C SER A 42 3.25 -4.67 -0.93
N LYS A 43 2.91 -3.38 -0.96
CA LYS A 43 2.81 -2.65 -2.23
C LYS A 43 4.12 -1.93 -2.49
N VAL A 44 4.69 -2.17 -3.66
CA VAL A 44 5.97 -1.58 -4.09
C VAL A 44 5.72 -0.69 -5.30
N VAL A 45 6.20 0.53 -5.25
CA VAL A 45 6.28 1.41 -6.43
C VAL A 45 7.58 1.11 -7.15
N ASN A 46 7.48 0.64 -8.39
CA ASN A 46 8.62 0.36 -9.25
C ASN A 46 8.67 1.37 -10.40
N VAL A 47 9.89 1.85 -10.70
CA VAL A 47 10.16 2.78 -11.79
C VAL A 47 10.96 2.07 -12.86
N TYR A 48 10.44 2.12 -14.07
CA TYR A 48 11.07 1.53 -15.25
C TYR A 48 11.45 2.63 -16.22
N ILE A 49 12.69 2.59 -16.71
CA ILE A 49 13.21 3.54 -17.70
C ILE A 49 13.74 2.71 -18.86
N ASN A 50 13.26 2.99 -20.07
CA ASN A 50 13.55 2.18 -21.26
C ASN A 50 13.34 0.67 -21.03
N ARG A 51 12.21 0.32 -20.40
CA ARG A 51 11.79 -1.07 -20.06
C ARG A 51 12.68 -1.81 -19.05
N LYS A 52 13.68 -1.15 -18.48
CA LYS A 52 14.52 -1.71 -17.43
C LYS A 52 14.04 -1.23 -16.06
N LEU A 53 13.95 -2.12 -15.09
CA LEU A 53 13.69 -1.79 -13.70
C LEU A 53 14.89 -1.07 -13.08
N TYR A 54 14.65 0.02 -12.36
CA TYR A 54 15.65 0.75 -11.59
C TYR A 54 15.33 0.61 -10.11
N ASP A 55 15.85 -0.45 -9.49
CA ASP A 55 15.60 -0.80 -8.07
C ASP A 55 15.96 0.32 -7.09
N GLU A 56 16.91 1.20 -7.45
CA GLU A 56 17.28 2.36 -6.63
C GLU A 56 16.12 3.36 -6.43
N TYR A 57 15.10 3.32 -7.29
CA TYR A 57 13.91 4.15 -7.21
C TYR A 57 12.70 3.41 -6.63
N SER A 58 12.84 2.13 -6.27
CA SER A 58 11.74 1.35 -5.71
C SER A 58 11.38 1.82 -4.30
N ILE A 59 10.08 1.97 -4.04
CA ILE A 59 9.55 2.43 -2.74
C ILE A 59 8.47 1.48 -2.25
N TYR A 60 8.67 0.87 -1.09
CA TYR A 60 7.62 0.17 -0.37
C TYR A 60 6.63 1.20 0.21
N LEU A 61 5.34 1.09 -0.13
CA LEU A 61 4.31 2.01 0.37
C LEU A 61 4.08 1.85 1.87
N ASP A 62 4.38 0.68 2.43
CA ASP A 62 4.23 0.40 3.86
C ASP A 62 5.29 1.12 4.72
N ASP A 63 6.43 1.50 4.10
CA ASP A 63 7.48 2.28 4.76
C ASP A 63 7.12 3.77 4.88
N LEU A 64 6.15 4.23 4.11
CA LEU A 64 5.69 5.63 4.14
C LEU A 64 4.68 5.83 5.26
N LYS A 65 4.79 6.96 5.96
CA LYS A 65 3.77 7.36 6.93
C LYS A 65 2.49 7.78 6.23
N GLU A 66 1.39 7.73 6.97
CA GLU A 66 0.12 8.30 6.54
C GLU A 66 0.30 9.76 6.12
N ASN A 67 -0.14 10.10 4.90
CA ASN A 67 -0.02 11.42 4.27
C ASN A 67 1.40 11.90 3.91
N GLU A 68 2.45 11.08 4.09
CA GLU A 68 3.80 11.42 3.65
C GLU A 68 3.90 11.39 2.11
N GLU A 69 4.47 12.44 1.51
CA GLU A 69 4.78 12.47 0.08
C GLU A 69 6.30 12.34 -0.10
N LYS A 70 6.74 11.26 -0.73
CA LYS A 70 8.13 11.06 -1.15
C LYS A 70 8.28 11.44 -2.62
N THR A 71 9.35 12.14 -2.95
CA THR A 71 9.66 12.55 -4.33
C THR A 71 10.84 11.75 -4.86
N ILE A 72 10.65 11.12 -6.02
CA ILE A 72 11.72 10.53 -6.83
C ILE A 72 12.07 11.54 -7.92
N ILE A 73 13.36 11.86 -8.05
CA ILE A 73 13.88 12.75 -9.09
C ILE A 73 14.70 11.91 -10.07
N LEU A 74 14.23 11.80 -11.31
CA LEU A 74 14.98 11.18 -12.39
C LEU A 74 15.79 12.27 -13.09
N LYS A 75 17.12 12.17 -13.03
CA LYS A 75 18.03 13.14 -13.62
C LYS A 75 18.34 12.81 -15.07
N LYS A 76 18.20 13.77 -15.98
CA LYS A 76 18.53 13.63 -17.40
C LYS A 76 19.99 13.20 -17.63
N GLU A 77 20.89 13.70 -16.79
CA GLU A 77 22.32 13.37 -16.86
C GLU A 77 22.60 11.87 -16.61
N LYS A 78 21.78 11.21 -15.77
CA LYS A 78 21.89 9.78 -15.49
C LYS A 78 21.13 8.93 -16.50
N HIS A 79 20.02 9.46 -17.01
CA HIS A 79 19.08 8.76 -17.89
C HIS A 79 18.93 9.50 -19.21
N GLN A 80 19.80 9.22 -20.17
CA GLN A 80 19.86 9.95 -21.44
C GLN A 80 18.58 9.87 -22.30
N VAL A 81 17.69 8.92 -22.02
CA VAL A 81 16.40 8.79 -22.73
C VAL A 81 15.35 9.79 -22.29
N LEU A 82 15.51 10.42 -21.12
CA LEU A 82 14.62 11.49 -20.67
C LEU A 82 14.76 12.72 -21.57
N LEU A 83 13.76 13.58 -21.66
CA LEU A 83 13.86 14.86 -22.37
C LEU A 83 14.40 15.96 -21.45
N ASP A 84 14.13 15.87 -20.15
CA ASP A 84 14.65 16.73 -19.07
C ASP A 84 14.50 15.97 -17.74
N ASP A 85 14.90 16.58 -16.62
CA ASP A 85 14.64 16.08 -15.28
C ASP A 85 13.13 15.86 -15.03
N MET A 86 12.81 14.73 -14.41
CA MET A 86 11.44 14.29 -14.16
C MET A 86 11.21 14.07 -12.66
N GLU A 87 10.03 14.43 -12.16
CA GLU A 87 9.63 14.20 -10.78
C GLU A 87 8.40 13.30 -10.68
N ILE A 88 8.52 12.28 -9.84
CA ILE A 88 7.45 11.36 -9.48
C ILE A 88 7.21 11.51 -7.99
N LYS A 89 5.97 11.78 -7.60
CA LYS A 89 5.51 11.75 -6.22
C LYS A 89 4.89 10.40 -5.90
N VAL A 90 5.20 9.93 -4.70
CA VAL A 90 4.68 8.70 -4.12
C VAL A 90 4.08 9.01 -2.76
N ASN A 91 2.89 8.50 -2.51
CA ASN A 91 2.17 8.66 -1.27
C ASN A 91 1.39 7.38 -0.97
N LYS A 92 1.39 6.95 0.30
CA LYS A 92 0.71 5.71 0.71
C LYS A 92 -0.79 5.68 0.36
N ASN A 93 -1.49 6.80 0.54
CA ASN A 93 -2.94 6.88 0.39
C ASN A 93 -3.37 7.29 -1.02
N LYS A 94 -2.63 8.22 -1.64
CA LYS A 94 -2.92 8.74 -2.97
C LYS A 94 -2.33 7.87 -4.09
N GLY A 95 -1.26 7.12 -3.82
CA GLY A 95 -0.54 6.31 -4.81
C GLY A 95 0.60 7.10 -5.48
N ILE A 96 0.69 7.01 -6.81
CA ILE A 96 1.75 7.61 -7.63
C ILE A 96 1.22 8.75 -8.49
N LYS A 97 2.05 9.76 -8.73
CA LYS A 97 1.77 10.86 -9.66
C LYS A 97 3.05 11.43 -10.23
N ILE A 98 3.05 11.78 -11.51
CA ILE A 98 4.13 12.57 -12.11
C ILE A 98 3.79 14.05 -11.94
N THR A 99 4.73 14.84 -11.41
CA THR A 99 4.51 16.27 -11.16
C THR A 99 5.33 17.17 -12.05
N LYS A 100 6.47 16.69 -12.54
CA LYS A 100 7.33 17.40 -13.47
C LYS A 100 7.81 16.44 -14.54
N GLU A 101 7.69 16.86 -15.79
CA GLU A 101 8.18 16.14 -16.96
C GLU A 101 8.28 17.13 -18.13
N THR A 102 9.11 16.79 -19.11
CA THR A 102 9.17 17.50 -20.38
C THR A 102 8.70 16.55 -21.48
N SER A 103 7.62 16.88 -22.17
CA SER A 103 7.12 16.15 -23.33
C SER A 103 6.28 17.06 -24.24
N PRO A 104 5.98 16.64 -25.49
CA PRO A 104 5.27 17.52 -26.44
C PRO A 104 3.91 18.05 -25.97
N ARG A 105 3.24 17.33 -25.07
CA ARG A 105 1.90 17.68 -24.57
C ARG A 105 1.80 17.78 -23.05
N ASN A 106 2.87 17.43 -22.33
CA ASN A 106 2.90 17.40 -20.88
C ASN A 106 1.75 16.59 -20.24
N ILE A 107 1.31 15.50 -20.89
CA ILE A 107 0.12 14.74 -20.46
C ILE A 107 0.39 14.01 -19.16
N CYS A 108 1.62 13.52 -18.94
CA CYS A 108 1.94 12.74 -17.77
C CYS A 108 1.79 13.53 -16.47
N SER A 109 2.24 14.78 -16.47
CA SER A 109 2.13 15.65 -15.30
C SER A 109 0.69 16.12 -15.02
N GLN A 110 -0.20 16.00 -16.02
CA GLN A 110 -1.62 16.28 -15.90
C GLN A 110 -2.43 15.08 -15.39
N GLN A 111 -1.87 13.86 -15.45
CA GLN A 111 -2.57 12.67 -14.99
C GLN A 111 -2.87 12.75 -13.47
N PRO A 112 -4.01 12.21 -13.04
CA PRO A 112 -4.35 12.16 -11.63
C PRO A 112 -3.42 11.22 -10.88
N TRP A 113 -3.57 11.22 -9.55
CA TRP A 113 -2.97 10.18 -8.73
C TRP A 113 -3.54 8.80 -9.10
N ILE A 114 -2.67 7.80 -9.22
CA ILE A 114 -3.04 6.42 -9.49
C ILE A 114 -2.62 5.57 -8.29
N ASN A 115 -3.56 4.87 -7.66
CA ASN A 115 -3.31 3.99 -6.52
C ASN A 115 -3.66 2.51 -6.78
N THR A 116 -4.08 2.20 -8.01
CA THR A 116 -4.51 0.86 -8.39
C THR A 116 -3.29 0.00 -8.76
N PRO A 117 -3.03 -1.12 -8.04
CA PRO A 117 -1.94 -2.00 -8.40
C PRO A 117 -2.05 -2.55 -9.82
N GLY A 118 -0.92 -2.71 -10.50
CA GLY A 118 -0.84 -3.21 -11.88
C GLY A 118 -1.24 -2.20 -12.97
N VAL A 119 -1.76 -1.01 -12.60
CA VAL A 119 -2.08 0.05 -13.57
C VAL A 119 -0.87 0.98 -13.69
N PRO A 120 -0.15 0.98 -14.83
CA PRO A 120 1.04 1.81 -14.98
C PRO A 120 0.69 3.26 -15.35
N LEU A 121 1.48 4.19 -14.81
CA LEU A 121 1.55 5.58 -15.24
C LEU A 121 2.67 5.69 -16.29
N VAL A 122 2.31 5.89 -17.57
CA VAL A 122 3.23 5.74 -18.71
C VAL A 122 3.54 7.09 -19.37
N CYS A 123 4.83 7.38 -19.52
CA CYS A 123 5.38 8.54 -20.21
C CYS A 123 6.23 8.17 -21.39
N LEU A 124 5.55 7.87 -22.50
CA LEU A 124 6.16 7.42 -23.74
C LEU A 124 7.33 8.30 -24.23
N PRO A 125 7.23 9.65 -24.25
CA PRO A 125 8.32 10.49 -24.76
C PRO A 125 9.60 10.42 -23.91
N ASN A 126 9.47 10.10 -22.62
CA ASN A 126 10.59 9.93 -21.69
C ASN A 126 10.98 8.45 -21.51
N GLN A 127 10.27 7.51 -22.16
CA GLN A 127 10.42 6.05 -21.98
C GLN A 127 10.32 5.59 -20.52
N VAL A 128 9.57 6.32 -19.70
CA VAL A 128 9.35 6.00 -18.29
C VAL A 128 7.98 5.39 -18.11
N TYR A 129 7.87 4.34 -17.30
CA TYR A 129 6.61 4.00 -16.67
C TYR A 129 6.81 3.68 -15.19
N VAL A 130 5.80 4.01 -14.40
CA VAL A 130 5.78 3.78 -12.96
C VAL A 130 4.57 2.94 -12.63
N VAL A 131 4.73 1.89 -11.83
CA VAL A 131 3.64 0.97 -11.49
C VAL A 131 3.70 0.60 -10.01
N ILE A 132 2.54 0.43 -9.41
CA ILE A 132 2.41 -0.15 -8.07
C ILE A 132 2.24 -1.65 -8.25
N GLU A 133 3.21 -2.43 -7.82
CA GLU A 133 3.15 -3.89 -7.81
C GLU A 133 2.80 -4.37 -6.40
N SER A 134 2.09 -5.49 -6.31
CA SER A 134 1.83 -6.15 -5.02
C SER A 134 2.79 -7.31 -4.91
N THR A 135 3.71 -7.25 -3.96
CA THR A 135 4.53 -8.42 -3.62
C THR A 135 3.65 -9.39 -2.85
N SER A 136 3.00 -10.28 -3.59
CA SER A 136 2.51 -11.51 -2.98
C SER A 136 3.72 -12.40 -2.69
N ILE A 137 3.72 -13.08 -1.55
CA ILE A 137 4.79 -14.00 -1.15
C ILE A 137 4.87 -15.23 -2.10
N ASP A 138 3.94 -15.34 -3.06
CA ASP A 138 3.74 -16.52 -3.92
C ASP A 138 4.03 -16.30 -5.41
N GLU A 139 4.52 -15.14 -5.85
CA GLU A 139 4.85 -14.94 -7.27
C GLU A 139 6.35 -15.21 -7.53
N PRO A 140 6.72 -16.33 -8.19
CA PRO A 140 8.09 -16.57 -8.58
C PRO A 140 8.52 -15.50 -9.60
N ILE A 141 9.60 -14.79 -9.28
CA ILE A 141 10.26 -13.81 -10.15
C ILE A 141 10.55 -14.47 -11.51
N PRO A 142 10.02 -13.95 -12.64
CA PRO A 142 10.40 -14.43 -13.95
C PRO A 142 11.88 -14.11 -14.19
N LEU A 143 12.70 -15.15 -14.36
CA LEU A 143 14.06 -15.03 -14.87
C LEU A 143 13.96 -14.88 -16.40
N GLU A 144 14.20 -13.68 -16.91
CA GLU A 144 14.63 -13.45 -18.31
C GLU A 144 15.99 -12.76 -18.33
#